data_AF-Q2JH79-F1
#
_entry.id   AF-Q2JH79-F1
#
_cell.length_a   1.000
_cell.length_b   1.000
_cell.length_c   1.000
_cell.angle_alpha   90.00
_cell.angle_beta   90.00
_cell.angle_gamma   90.00
#
_symmetry.space_group_name_H-M   'P 1'
#
loop_
_entity.id
_entity.type
_entity.pdbx_description
1 polymer ?
#
loop_
_entity_poly.entity_id
_entity_poly.type
_entity_poly.pdbx_seq_one_letter_code
_entity_poly.pdbx_strand_id
1 'polypeptide(L)'
;MQHSWIAPQDLYPLIPVELVRIGEILMLHGYLELEHIHQALIQQRQHPERKLGEILVQQGWVQPHWLEWALDKQQRLRRQKGAANSWEVMVEQWSTIPDQPPLYVSPLQVAQETYRVTQQYKAQLERYQEQIAILEAQLEQQRQQQQLLVEQSLQQVADHQARQQEQQQRIAQLEAQIQQETEQQKAAQQRIRELEEQLQAQQTQGSAQLQAAQAELETLRRRCHELTEWQSQAKHKLQELGSQLQEQQKIQQDQAQQLQEQAHLRHTLQQMEAQVAALNQSLQEHQHQLQLAQSTKQRLTADLAHVRQEAAEATHRLQVQLQETQAQLRETQDRLQQAQAQVSQLQAQLQAAQAENRALAAAVAEARRTSPPAAAPTPASEKARPEAEDLKALTVADWAAELSAPESELPPQQYLGEEDLEALQRATPWVQRVLTQLRAAGLIDNAGIETVIHAWEKEGGTFTDVLAHHSGLKPETVKFFSEGGYSVQLAGGRHVADYLKASGLVSAAQIEQIQKHLPPGGSLCQALAQAGILRRATALYFERHFGGQKPRRPLREEL
;
A
#
# COMPACT_ATOMS: atom_id res chain seq x y z
N MET A 1 81.42 -94.70 38.46
CA MET A 1 82.78 -95.28 38.34
C MET A 1 82.61 -96.77 38.11
N GLN A 2 83.05 -97.27 36.96
CA GLN A 2 83.16 -98.71 36.69
C GLN A 2 84.67 -98.99 36.57
N HIS A 3 85.16 -100.02 37.25
CA HIS A 3 86.49 -100.54 36.94
C HIS A 3 86.36 -101.35 35.65
N SER A 4 86.55 -100.68 34.52
CA SER A 4 86.73 -101.32 33.23
C SER A 4 87.99 -102.18 33.33
N TRP A 5 87.80 -103.49 33.52
CA TRP A 5 88.86 -104.48 33.40
C TRP A 5 89.38 -104.40 31.97
N ILE A 6 90.52 -103.72 31.81
CA ILE A 6 91.24 -103.63 30.55
C ILE A 6 91.50 -105.07 30.13
N ALA A 7 90.90 -105.52 29.02
CA ALA A 7 91.12 -106.87 28.56
C ALA A 7 92.61 -107.02 28.19
N PRO A 8 93.21 -108.21 28.32
CA PRO A 8 94.57 -108.43 27.80
C PRO A 8 94.70 -108.02 26.33
N GLN A 9 93.59 -108.11 25.58
CA GLN A 9 93.43 -107.66 24.20
C GLN A 9 93.70 -106.15 24.02
N ASP A 10 93.22 -105.30 24.96
CA ASP A 10 93.35 -103.84 24.91
C ASP A 10 94.77 -103.36 25.27
N LEU A 11 95.62 -104.23 25.84
CA LEU A 11 97.01 -103.91 26.20
C LEU A 11 98.00 -104.15 25.05
N TYR A 12 97.70 -105.04 24.09
CA TYR A 12 98.62 -105.31 22.97
C TYR A 12 98.95 -104.09 22.09
N PRO A 13 98.03 -103.14 21.83
CA PRO A 13 98.36 -101.91 21.11
C PRO A 13 99.44 -101.04 21.77
N LEU A 14 99.66 -101.20 23.08
CA LEU A 14 100.64 -100.46 23.86
C LEU A 14 102.01 -101.17 23.96
N ILE A 15 102.15 -102.39 23.43
CA ILE A 15 103.43 -103.11 23.43
C ILE A 15 104.31 -102.59 22.28
N PRO A 16 105.51 -102.05 22.56
CA PRO A 16 106.45 -101.67 21.52
C PRO A 16 106.91 -102.88 20.71
N VAL A 17 106.94 -102.74 19.37
CA VAL A 17 107.38 -103.78 18.41
C VAL A 17 108.70 -104.46 18.82
N GLU A 18 109.61 -103.72 19.45
CA GLU A 18 110.92 -104.19 19.88
C GLU A 18 110.87 -105.25 21.01
N LEU A 19 109.86 -105.14 21.88
CA LEU A 19 109.68 -105.96 23.07
C LEU A 19 108.86 -107.23 22.83
N VAL A 20 108.13 -107.31 21.72
CA VAL A 20 107.26 -108.45 21.36
C VAL A 20 108.04 -109.77 21.45
N ARG A 21 107.58 -110.68 22.30
CA ARG A 21 108.23 -111.96 22.62
C ARG A 21 107.66 -113.09 21.78
N ILE A 22 108.45 -114.14 21.57
CA ILE A 22 108.02 -115.28 20.74
C ILE A 22 106.76 -116.00 21.27
N GLY A 23 106.60 -116.09 22.59
CA GLY A 23 105.37 -116.63 23.19
C GLY A 23 104.14 -115.75 22.91
N GLU A 24 104.31 -114.42 22.91
CA GLU A 24 103.23 -113.48 22.59
C GLU A 24 102.81 -113.61 21.13
N ILE A 25 103.76 -113.76 20.19
CA ILE A 25 103.47 -114.03 18.77
C ILE A 25 102.66 -115.33 18.61
N LEU A 26 103.14 -116.44 19.19
CA LEU A 26 102.48 -117.75 19.06
C LEU A 26 101.06 -117.76 19.67
N MET A 27 100.87 -117.06 20.79
CA MET A 27 99.57 -116.93 21.44
C MET A 27 98.61 -115.99 20.68
N LEU A 28 99.08 -114.84 20.19
CA LEU A 28 98.26 -113.93 19.38
C LEU A 28 97.73 -114.63 18.13
N HIS A 29 98.52 -115.51 17.52
CA HIS A 29 98.12 -116.31 16.37
C HIS A 29 97.33 -117.59 16.71
N GLY A 30 96.99 -117.85 17.98
CA GLY A 30 96.20 -119.04 18.36
C GLY A 30 96.92 -120.38 18.17
N TYR A 31 98.25 -120.37 18.12
CA TYR A 31 99.10 -121.58 18.18
C TYR A 31 99.54 -121.92 19.61
N LEU A 32 99.21 -121.05 20.59
CA LEU A 32 99.46 -121.30 22.00
C LEU A 32 98.40 -120.63 22.89
N GLU A 33 98.22 -121.16 24.10
CA GLU A 33 97.43 -120.50 25.16
C GLU A 33 98.35 -119.83 26.18
N LEU A 34 97.84 -118.83 26.90
CA LEU A 34 98.59 -118.11 27.93
C LEU A 34 99.14 -119.04 29.02
N GLU A 35 98.40 -120.09 29.37
CA GLU A 35 98.81 -121.09 30.36
C GLU A 35 100.07 -121.86 29.91
N HIS A 36 100.15 -122.23 28.62
CA HIS A 36 101.32 -122.87 28.05
C HIS A 36 102.56 -121.95 28.06
N ILE A 37 102.40 -120.63 27.84
CA ILE A 37 103.51 -119.67 28.05
C ILE A 37 103.93 -119.68 29.53
N HIS A 38 102.96 -119.60 30.45
CA HIS A 38 103.22 -119.49 31.88
C HIS A 38 103.96 -120.72 32.43
N GLN A 39 103.52 -121.93 32.06
CA GLN A 39 104.19 -123.18 32.40
C GLN A 39 105.59 -123.26 31.79
N ALA A 40 105.78 -122.86 30.53
CA ALA A 40 107.11 -122.82 29.90
C ALA A 40 108.07 -121.84 30.58
N LEU A 41 107.59 -120.68 31.05
CA LEU A 41 108.37 -119.71 31.82
C LEU A 41 108.73 -120.21 33.23
N ILE A 42 107.84 -120.96 33.89
CA ILE A 42 108.15 -121.64 35.17
C ILE A 42 109.27 -122.67 34.96
N GLN A 43 109.18 -123.48 33.91
CA GLN A 43 110.23 -124.45 33.56
C GLN A 43 111.54 -123.76 33.19
N GLN A 44 111.50 -122.64 32.45
CA GLN A 44 112.71 -121.87 32.14
C GLN A 44 113.38 -121.27 33.39
N ARG A 45 112.61 -120.95 34.43
CA ARG A 45 113.15 -120.48 35.72
C ARG A 45 113.83 -121.59 36.53
N GLN A 46 113.45 -122.85 36.29
CA GLN A 46 114.10 -124.04 36.87
C GLN A 46 115.33 -124.47 36.04
N HIS A 47 115.26 -124.26 34.73
CA HIS A 47 116.26 -124.65 33.73
C HIS A 47 116.73 -123.43 32.91
N PRO A 48 117.53 -122.51 33.50
CA PRO A 48 117.97 -121.27 32.85
C PRO A 48 118.87 -121.51 31.62
N GLU A 49 119.41 -122.72 31.46
CA GLU A 49 120.18 -123.15 30.28
C GLU A 49 119.31 -123.36 29.02
N ARG A 50 118.00 -123.55 29.18
CA ARG A 50 117.07 -123.82 28.06
C ARG A 50 116.39 -122.54 27.59
N LYS A 51 116.21 -122.40 26.28
CA LYS A 51 115.43 -121.29 25.70
C LYS A 51 113.94 -121.63 25.78
N LEU A 52 113.10 -120.60 25.99
CA LEU A 52 111.64 -120.73 26.02
C LEU A 52 111.10 -121.53 24.81
N GLY A 53 111.61 -121.27 23.61
CA GLY A 53 111.21 -122.00 22.40
C GLY A 53 111.57 -123.50 22.42
N GLU A 54 112.72 -123.86 22.98
CA GLU A 54 113.15 -125.26 23.12
C GLU A 54 112.24 -126.00 24.11
N ILE A 55 111.82 -125.33 25.19
CA ILE A 55 110.84 -125.85 26.16
C ILE A 55 109.46 -126.03 25.52
N LEU A 56 108.97 -125.03 24.79
CA LEU A 56 107.68 -125.07 24.09
C LEU A 56 107.61 -126.23 23.06
N VAL A 57 108.72 -126.50 22.36
CA VAL A 57 108.85 -127.65 21.45
C VAL A 57 108.99 -128.98 22.20
N GLN A 58 109.78 -129.01 23.29
CA GLN A 58 109.97 -130.22 24.11
C GLN A 58 108.69 -130.73 24.76
N GLN A 59 107.78 -129.82 25.16
CA GLN A 59 106.47 -130.17 25.72
C GLN A 59 105.42 -130.49 24.64
N GLY A 60 105.77 -130.41 23.35
CA GLY A 60 104.85 -130.67 22.23
C GLY A 60 103.80 -129.58 21.97
N TRP A 61 103.80 -128.49 22.75
CA TRP A 61 102.87 -127.37 22.60
C TRP A 61 103.11 -126.55 21.33
N VAL A 62 104.34 -126.59 20.78
CA VAL A 62 104.73 -125.88 19.55
C VAL A 62 105.48 -126.83 18.63
N GLN A 63 105.08 -126.91 17.35
CA GLN A 63 105.87 -127.64 16.36
C GLN A 63 107.11 -126.82 15.96
N PRO A 64 108.28 -127.45 15.68
CA PRO A 64 109.52 -126.72 15.37
C PRO A 64 109.36 -125.63 14.29
N HIS A 65 108.60 -125.92 13.23
CA HIS A 65 108.36 -124.98 12.13
C HIS A 65 107.47 -123.77 12.53
N TRP A 66 106.58 -123.90 13.53
CA TRP A 66 105.86 -122.75 14.10
C TRP A 66 106.80 -121.85 14.90
N LEU A 67 107.77 -122.44 15.62
CA LEU A 67 108.79 -121.70 16.34
C LEU A 67 109.72 -120.94 15.38
N GLU A 68 110.17 -121.58 14.30
CA GLU A 68 110.97 -120.95 13.24
C GLU A 68 110.22 -119.79 12.57
N TRP A 69 108.94 -119.99 12.23
CA TRP A 69 108.07 -118.94 11.68
C TRP A 69 107.90 -117.76 12.64
N ALA A 70 107.70 -118.04 13.94
CA ALA A 70 107.56 -116.99 14.96
C ALA A 70 108.89 -116.26 15.22
N LEU A 71 110.05 -116.92 15.09
CA LEU A 71 111.37 -116.29 15.12
C LEU A 71 111.58 -115.36 13.92
N ASP A 72 111.25 -115.78 12.70
CA ASP A 72 111.34 -114.93 11.51
C ASP A 72 110.38 -113.74 11.59
N LYS A 73 109.12 -113.95 12.01
CA LYS A 73 108.18 -112.85 12.29
C LYS A 73 108.74 -111.88 13.34
N GLN A 74 109.29 -112.37 14.45
CA GLN A 74 109.94 -111.50 15.45
C GLN A 74 111.13 -110.72 14.85
N GLN A 75 111.91 -111.34 13.97
CA GLN A 75 113.05 -110.70 13.32
C GLN A 75 112.60 -109.65 12.28
N ARG A 76 111.53 -109.90 11.51
CA ARG A 76 110.92 -108.93 10.59
C ARG A 76 110.38 -107.71 11.33
N LEU A 77 109.61 -107.93 12.40
CA LEU A 77 109.11 -106.87 13.28
C LEU A 77 110.28 -106.02 13.83
N ARG A 78 111.35 -106.66 14.31
CA ARG A 78 112.58 -105.97 14.78
C ARG A 78 113.40 -105.27 13.69
N ARG A 79 113.16 -105.56 12.40
CA ARG A 79 113.74 -104.80 11.27
C ARG A 79 112.90 -103.58 10.90
N GLN A 80 111.59 -103.59 11.17
CA GLN A 80 110.64 -102.50 10.88
C GLN A 80 110.61 -101.42 11.99
N LYS A 81 111.75 -101.17 12.66
CA LYS A 81 111.89 -100.11 13.67
C LYS A 81 111.58 -98.75 13.05
N GLY A 82 110.53 -98.08 13.54
CA GLY A 82 110.09 -96.76 13.09
C GLY A 82 108.60 -96.65 12.76
N ALA A 83 107.89 -97.77 12.63
CA ALA A 83 106.42 -97.74 12.54
C ALA A 83 105.81 -97.22 13.86
N ALA A 84 105.17 -96.05 13.81
CA ALA A 84 104.59 -95.41 15.01
C ALA A 84 103.46 -96.26 15.63
N ASN A 85 102.65 -96.91 14.79
CA ASN A 85 101.52 -97.73 15.21
C ASN A 85 101.89 -99.21 15.14
N SER A 86 102.55 -99.69 16.21
CA SER A 86 102.96 -101.09 16.44
C SER A 86 101.91 -102.11 15.96
N TRP A 87 100.66 -101.89 16.39
CA TRP A 87 99.52 -102.77 16.17
C TRP A 87 99.00 -102.80 14.72
N GLU A 88 99.03 -101.69 13.99
CA GLU A 88 98.46 -101.62 12.64
C GLU A 88 99.34 -102.37 11.63
N VAL A 89 100.66 -102.15 11.70
CA VAL A 89 101.64 -102.87 10.86
C VAL A 89 101.68 -104.36 11.20
N MET A 90 101.45 -104.71 12.47
CA MET A 90 101.18 -106.09 12.89
C MET A 90 99.91 -106.63 12.21
N VAL A 91 98.75 -106.00 12.40
CA VAL A 91 97.45 -106.40 11.82
C VAL A 91 97.50 -106.62 10.30
N GLU A 92 98.14 -105.73 9.54
CA GLU A 92 98.23 -105.87 8.08
C GLU A 92 99.16 -107.00 7.60
N GLN A 93 100.25 -107.29 8.33
CA GLN A 93 101.26 -108.29 7.91
C GLN A 93 101.02 -109.69 8.51
N TRP A 94 99.85 -109.93 9.08
CA TRP A 94 99.50 -111.14 9.83
C TRP A 94 98.68 -112.17 9.02
N SER A 95 99.24 -112.58 7.88
CA SER A 95 98.91 -113.90 7.30
C SER A 95 99.20 -115.00 8.33
N THR A 96 98.30 -115.99 8.45
CA THR A 96 98.52 -117.24 9.20
C THR A 96 99.70 -118.03 8.62
N ILE A 97 100.15 -119.07 9.35
CA ILE A 97 101.06 -120.08 8.76
C ILE A 97 100.30 -120.70 7.56
N PRO A 98 100.89 -120.82 6.36
CA PRO A 98 100.11 -121.01 5.12
C PRO A 98 99.24 -122.28 5.08
N ASP A 99 99.63 -123.34 5.78
CA ASP A 99 99.09 -124.69 5.58
C ASP A 99 98.24 -125.24 6.75
N GLN A 100 98.06 -124.51 7.86
CA GLN A 100 97.21 -124.95 8.98
C GLN A 100 96.41 -123.82 9.65
N PRO A 101 95.12 -124.05 9.97
CA PRO A 101 94.32 -123.13 10.77
C PRO A 101 94.88 -123.04 12.21
N PRO A 102 94.63 -121.93 12.93
CA PRO A 102 95.00 -121.82 14.33
C PRO A 102 94.23 -122.86 15.17
N LEU A 103 94.88 -123.41 16.20
CA LEU A 103 94.27 -124.42 17.08
C LEU A 103 93.20 -123.83 17.99
N TYR A 104 93.29 -122.53 18.26
CA TYR A 104 92.39 -121.78 19.12
C TYR A 104 91.85 -120.56 18.36
N VAL A 105 90.62 -120.14 18.69
CA VAL A 105 90.04 -118.89 18.16
C VAL A 105 90.96 -117.74 18.56
N SER A 106 91.61 -117.13 17.57
CA SER A 106 92.59 -116.08 17.86
C SER A 106 91.89 -114.87 18.48
N PRO A 107 92.37 -114.34 19.63
CA PRO A 107 91.83 -113.11 20.21
C PRO A 107 91.87 -111.92 19.23
N LEU A 108 92.77 -111.96 18.25
CA LEU A 108 92.86 -110.98 17.17
C LEU A 108 91.63 -111.02 16.25
N GLN A 109 91.13 -112.20 15.89
CA GLN A 109 89.96 -112.33 15.02
C GLN A 109 88.72 -111.74 15.71
N VAL A 110 88.53 -112.06 16.99
CA VAL A 110 87.48 -111.45 17.83
C VAL A 110 87.65 -109.93 17.92
N ALA A 111 88.87 -109.42 18.10
CA ALA A 111 89.15 -107.98 18.13
C ALA A 111 88.87 -107.30 16.77
N GLN A 112 89.19 -107.95 15.64
CA GLN A 112 88.90 -107.42 14.29
C GLN A 112 87.40 -107.41 13.97
N GLU A 113 86.67 -108.46 14.35
CA GLU A 113 85.22 -108.55 14.15
C GLU A 113 84.47 -107.54 15.04
N THR A 114 84.81 -107.48 16.33
CA THR A 114 84.22 -106.48 17.24
C THR A 114 84.55 -105.04 16.83
N TYR A 115 85.76 -104.75 16.36
CA TYR A 115 86.10 -103.44 15.80
C TYR A 115 85.25 -103.10 14.56
N ARG A 116 85.11 -104.03 13.61
CA ARG A 116 84.27 -103.84 12.41
C ARG A 116 82.80 -103.59 12.78
N VAL A 117 82.26 -104.37 13.71
CA VAL A 117 80.88 -104.21 14.20
C VAL A 117 80.71 -102.86 14.94
N THR A 118 81.70 -102.45 15.74
CA THR A 118 81.70 -101.15 16.43
C THR A 118 81.73 -99.98 15.45
N GLN A 119 82.51 -100.07 14.36
CA GLN A 119 82.52 -99.05 13.31
C GLN A 119 81.20 -99.02 12.53
N GLN A 120 80.57 -100.17 12.28
CA GLN A 120 79.23 -100.22 11.67
C GLN A 120 78.17 -99.55 12.58
N TYR A 121 78.17 -99.85 13.88
CA TYR A 121 77.29 -99.18 14.84
C TYR A 121 77.57 -97.67 14.94
N LYS A 122 78.84 -97.25 14.92
CA LYS A 122 79.21 -95.83 14.94
C LYS A 122 78.67 -95.09 13.71
N ALA A 123 78.88 -95.62 12.51
CA ALA A 123 78.35 -95.06 11.27
C ALA A 123 76.80 -95.08 11.22
N GLN A 124 76.16 -96.06 11.87
CA GLN A 124 74.70 -96.08 12.00
C GLN A 124 74.18 -95.03 13.00
N LEU A 125 74.88 -94.82 14.12
CA LEU A 125 74.56 -93.76 15.09
C LEU A 125 74.75 -92.36 14.50
N GLU A 126 75.81 -92.15 13.72
CA GLU A 126 76.05 -90.90 12.99
C GLU A 126 74.89 -90.59 12.03
N ARG A 127 74.44 -91.58 11.24
CA ARG A 127 73.25 -91.43 10.38
C ARG A 127 71.96 -91.15 11.14
N TYR A 128 71.77 -91.72 12.33
CA TYR A 128 70.62 -91.39 13.17
C TYR A 128 70.71 -89.98 13.77
N GLN A 129 71.90 -89.50 14.11
CA GLN A 129 72.13 -88.12 14.55
C GLN A 129 71.86 -87.13 13.41
N GLU A 130 72.29 -87.42 12.19
CA GLU A 130 71.95 -86.65 10.98
C GLU A 130 70.42 -86.60 10.76
N GLN A 131 69.73 -87.74 10.86
CA GLN A 131 68.28 -87.81 10.71
C GLN A 131 67.53 -87.03 11.81
N ILE A 132 67.98 -87.10 13.07
CA ILE A 132 67.42 -86.34 14.18
C ILE A 132 67.62 -84.84 13.93
N ALA A 133 68.82 -84.39 13.57
CA ALA A 133 69.10 -82.97 13.30
C ALA A 133 68.27 -82.42 12.13
N ILE A 134 68.02 -83.22 11.08
CA ILE A 134 67.13 -82.86 9.96
C ILE A 134 65.67 -82.72 10.44
N LEU A 135 65.18 -83.66 11.26
CA LEU A 135 63.82 -83.62 11.79
C LEU A 135 63.61 -82.47 12.79
N GLU A 136 64.59 -82.18 13.64
CA GLU A 136 64.58 -81.04 14.55
C GLU A 136 64.56 -79.72 13.78
N ALA A 137 65.38 -79.58 12.73
CA ALA A 137 65.37 -78.40 11.86
C ALA A 137 64.03 -78.22 11.11
N GLN A 138 63.41 -79.30 10.62
CA GLN A 138 62.08 -79.26 9.99
C GLN A 138 60.99 -78.86 10.98
N LEU A 139 61.02 -79.41 12.21
CA LEU A 139 60.04 -79.12 13.25
C LEU A 139 60.17 -77.66 13.74
N GLU A 140 61.39 -77.15 13.87
CA GLU A 140 61.63 -75.76 14.25
C GLU A 140 61.26 -74.78 13.12
N GLN A 141 61.52 -75.13 11.85
CA GLN A 141 61.00 -74.38 10.70
C GLN A 141 59.46 -74.35 10.70
N GLN A 142 58.79 -75.47 11.02
CA GLN A 142 57.34 -75.54 11.10
C GLN A 142 56.78 -74.71 12.26
N ARG A 143 57.45 -74.68 13.42
CA ARG A 143 57.10 -73.79 14.54
C ARG A 143 57.20 -72.32 14.15
N GLN A 144 58.28 -71.91 13.49
CA GLN A 144 58.47 -70.52 13.04
C GLN A 144 57.38 -70.10 12.03
N GLN A 145 57.00 -71.00 11.10
CA GLN A 145 55.86 -70.77 10.20
C GLN A 145 54.53 -70.64 10.95
N GLN A 146 54.28 -71.48 11.96
CA GLN A 146 53.08 -71.38 12.80
C GLN A 146 53.05 -70.11 13.64
N GLN A 147 54.17 -69.70 14.23
CA GLN A 147 54.30 -68.45 14.98
C GLN A 147 54.00 -67.24 14.11
N LEU A 148 54.63 -67.14 12.93
CA LEU A 148 54.42 -66.04 11.98
C LEU A 148 52.96 -65.98 11.47
N LEU A 149 52.31 -67.14 11.25
CA LEU A 149 50.90 -67.20 10.89
C LEU A 149 49.98 -66.77 12.06
N VAL A 150 50.31 -67.15 13.30
CA VAL A 150 49.60 -66.69 14.50
C VAL A 150 49.76 -65.18 14.68
N GLU A 151 50.97 -64.64 14.56
CA GLU A 151 51.23 -63.19 14.62
C GLU A 151 50.46 -62.42 13.55
N GLN A 152 50.43 -62.90 12.30
CA GLN A 152 49.61 -62.33 11.24
C GLN A 152 48.11 -62.37 11.57
N SER A 153 47.61 -63.46 12.14
CA SER A 153 46.21 -63.58 12.55
C SER A 153 45.85 -62.64 13.71
N LEU A 154 46.76 -62.46 14.68
CA LEU A 154 46.59 -61.54 15.80
C LEU A 154 46.60 -60.08 15.32
N GLN A 155 47.49 -59.72 14.40
CA GLN A 155 47.48 -58.39 13.79
C GLN A 155 46.17 -58.14 13.01
N GLN A 156 45.69 -59.12 12.24
CA GLN A 156 44.39 -58.99 11.55
C GLN A 156 43.23 -58.81 12.54
N VAL A 157 43.20 -59.57 13.64
CA VAL A 157 42.18 -59.41 14.69
C VAL A 157 42.27 -58.02 15.35
N ALA A 158 43.47 -57.51 15.64
CA ALA A 158 43.67 -56.17 16.19
C ALA A 158 43.20 -55.07 15.22
N ASP A 159 43.56 -55.17 13.93
CA ASP A 159 43.09 -54.29 12.87
C ASP A 159 41.56 -54.28 12.75
N HIS A 160 40.94 -55.47 12.82
CA HIS A 160 39.48 -55.60 12.78
C HIS A 160 38.80 -55.01 14.01
N GLN A 161 39.36 -55.21 15.22
CA GLN A 161 38.85 -54.59 16.44
C GLN A 161 38.99 -53.07 16.43
N ALA A 162 40.11 -52.52 15.93
CA ALA A 162 40.30 -51.09 15.78
C ALA A 162 39.27 -50.46 14.81
N ARG A 163 39.04 -51.09 13.65
CA ARG A 163 38.00 -50.67 12.70
C ARG A 163 36.59 -50.78 13.29
N GLN A 164 36.31 -51.80 14.11
CA GLN A 164 35.02 -51.95 14.80
C GLN A 164 34.80 -50.83 15.84
N GLN A 165 35.83 -50.46 16.60
CA GLN A 165 35.76 -49.33 17.53
C GLN A 165 35.57 -47.99 16.81
N GLU A 166 36.27 -47.77 15.69
CA GLU A 166 36.07 -46.58 14.85
C GLU A 166 34.63 -46.51 14.29
N GLN A 167 34.09 -47.63 13.82
CA GLN A 167 32.70 -47.73 13.38
C GLN A 167 31.70 -47.44 14.52
N GLN A 168 31.93 -47.98 15.72
CA GLN A 168 31.10 -47.68 16.90
C GLN A 168 31.14 -46.20 17.29
N GLN A 169 32.31 -45.56 17.24
CA GLN A 169 32.44 -44.12 17.48
C GLN A 169 31.71 -43.28 16.42
N ARG A 170 31.82 -43.64 15.14
CA ARG A 170 31.08 -42.99 14.04
C ARG A 170 29.56 -43.18 14.17
N ILE A 171 29.09 -44.36 14.58
CA ILE A 171 27.67 -44.62 14.85
C ILE A 171 27.18 -43.73 16.01
N ALA A 172 27.88 -43.70 17.14
CA ALA A 172 27.51 -42.85 18.28
C ALA A 172 27.51 -41.35 17.94
N GLN A 173 28.43 -40.90 17.08
CA GLN A 173 28.43 -39.52 16.55
C GLN A 173 27.22 -39.22 15.66
N LEU A 174 26.85 -40.14 14.77
CA LEU A 174 25.65 -40.02 13.92
C LEU A 174 24.35 -40.08 14.75
N GLU A 175 24.28 -40.94 15.76
CA GLU A 175 23.14 -41.01 16.69
C GLU A 175 22.97 -39.70 17.48
N ALA A 176 24.07 -39.11 17.95
CA ALA A 176 24.04 -37.80 18.61
C ALA A 176 23.61 -36.67 17.66
N GLN A 177 24.08 -36.68 16.40
CA GLN A 177 23.63 -35.73 15.37
C GLN A 177 22.13 -35.89 15.07
N ILE A 178 21.64 -37.11 14.88
CA ILE A 178 20.21 -37.39 14.65
C ILE A 178 19.37 -36.95 15.86
N GLN A 179 19.82 -37.19 17.09
CA GLN A 179 19.14 -36.69 18.29
C GLN A 179 19.05 -35.16 18.26
N GLN A 180 20.17 -34.47 18.04
CA GLN A 180 20.22 -33.00 17.95
C GLN A 180 19.32 -32.45 16.83
N GLU A 181 19.31 -33.07 15.64
CA GLU A 181 18.43 -32.69 14.54
C GLU A 181 16.95 -32.91 14.87
N THR A 182 16.57 -34.02 15.54
CA THR A 182 15.17 -34.23 15.96
C THR A 182 14.73 -33.26 17.06
N GLU A 183 15.64 -32.79 17.93
CA GLU A 183 15.35 -31.75 18.91
C GLU A 183 15.16 -30.38 18.24
N GLN A 184 16.03 -30.02 17.28
CA GLN A 184 15.85 -28.83 16.45
C GLN A 184 14.53 -28.90 15.66
N GLN A 185 14.18 -30.06 15.10
CA GLN A 185 12.92 -30.26 14.38
C GLN A 185 11.70 -30.11 15.30
N LYS A 186 11.75 -30.65 16.53
CA LYS A 186 10.67 -30.46 17.54
C LYS A 186 10.52 -28.99 17.92
N ALA A 187 11.63 -28.28 18.17
CA ALA A 187 11.62 -26.85 18.49
C ALA A 187 11.08 -26.01 17.32
N ALA A 188 11.46 -26.34 16.07
CA ALA A 188 10.92 -25.70 14.89
C ALA A 188 9.41 -25.97 14.71
N GLN A 189 8.94 -27.20 14.94
CA GLN A 189 7.51 -27.53 14.91
C GLN A 189 6.70 -26.83 16.01
N GLN A 190 7.25 -26.70 17.22
CA GLN A 190 6.65 -25.90 18.29
C GLN A 190 6.55 -24.43 17.87
N ARG A 191 7.64 -23.85 17.33
CA ARG A 191 7.64 -22.45 16.87
C ARG A 191 6.69 -22.19 15.70
N ILE A 192 6.50 -23.16 14.81
CA ILE A 192 5.49 -23.06 13.75
C ILE A 192 4.09 -22.97 14.36
N ARG A 193 3.73 -23.85 15.33
CA ARG A 193 2.42 -23.81 16.00
C ARG A 193 2.18 -22.50 16.75
N GLU A 194 3.19 -21.99 17.47
CA GLU A 194 3.10 -20.67 18.13
C GLU A 194 2.77 -19.54 17.14
N LEU A 195 3.33 -19.60 15.92
CA LEU A 195 3.09 -18.61 14.86
C LEU A 195 1.74 -18.82 14.16
N GLU A 196 1.29 -20.07 14.01
CA GLU A 196 -0.06 -20.41 13.52
C GLU A 196 -1.14 -19.92 14.49
N GLU A 197 -0.98 -20.16 15.80
CA GLU A 197 -1.88 -19.65 16.84
C GLU A 197 -1.89 -18.12 16.88
N GLN A 198 -0.73 -17.45 16.78
CA GLN A 198 -0.65 -15.99 16.69
C GLN A 198 -1.31 -15.44 15.42
N LEU A 199 -1.13 -16.10 14.27
CA LEU A 199 -1.78 -15.71 13.02
C LEU A 199 -3.30 -15.89 13.11
N GLN A 200 -3.79 -16.98 13.71
CA GLN A 200 -5.22 -17.23 13.92
C GLN A 200 -5.83 -16.22 14.91
N ALA A 201 -5.10 -15.82 15.97
CA ALA A 201 -5.50 -14.75 16.86
C ALA A 201 -5.59 -13.39 16.14
N GLN A 202 -4.62 -13.06 15.27
CA GLN A 202 -4.65 -11.84 14.45
C GLN A 202 -5.80 -11.87 13.42
N GLN A 203 -6.05 -13.01 12.76
CA GLN A 203 -7.16 -13.16 11.82
C GLN A 203 -8.53 -13.02 12.51
N THR A 204 -8.72 -13.65 13.67
CA THR A 204 -9.96 -13.53 14.43
C THR A 204 -10.16 -12.09 14.93
N GLN A 205 -9.13 -11.45 15.48
CA GLN A 205 -9.17 -10.03 15.88
C GLN A 205 -9.50 -9.11 14.69
N GLY A 206 -8.83 -9.27 13.54
CA GLY A 206 -9.09 -8.49 12.33
C GLY A 206 -10.49 -8.70 11.78
N SER A 207 -11.02 -9.94 11.82
CA SER A 207 -12.39 -10.24 11.41
C SER A 207 -13.43 -9.59 12.33
N ALA A 208 -13.19 -9.55 13.64
CA ALA A 208 -14.04 -8.88 14.61
C ALA A 208 -14.02 -7.36 14.45
N GLN A 209 -12.84 -6.76 14.18
CA GLN A 209 -12.71 -5.35 13.85
C GLN A 209 -13.46 -4.99 12.56
N LEU A 210 -13.38 -5.84 11.53
CA LEU A 210 -14.08 -5.63 10.26
C LEU A 210 -15.61 -5.75 10.43
N GLN A 211 -16.09 -6.70 11.24
CA GLN A 211 -17.51 -6.80 11.60
C GLN A 211 -18.01 -5.60 12.41
N ALA A 212 -17.20 -5.09 13.36
CA ALA A 212 -17.53 -3.88 14.12
C ALA A 212 -17.64 -2.66 13.20
N ALA A 213 -16.67 -2.45 12.30
CA ALA A 213 -16.69 -1.37 11.31
C ALA A 213 -17.88 -1.50 10.33
N GLN A 214 -18.30 -2.72 9.97
CA GLN A 214 -19.52 -2.94 9.19
C GLN A 214 -20.78 -2.55 9.95
N ALA A 215 -20.89 -2.88 11.25
CA ALA A 215 -22.01 -2.48 12.10
C ALA A 215 -22.07 -0.95 12.32
N GLU A 216 -20.92 -0.30 12.46
CA GLU A 216 -20.82 1.18 12.49
C GLU A 216 -21.27 1.79 11.16
N LEU A 217 -20.82 1.25 10.01
CA LEU A 217 -21.26 1.69 8.68
C LEU A 217 -22.76 1.50 8.46
N GLU A 218 -23.36 0.41 8.93
CA GLU A 218 -24.83 0.25 8.91
C GLU A 218 -25.54 1.28 9.79
N THR A 219 -25.01 1.54 10.99
CA THR A 219 -25.58 2.53 11.92
C THR A 219 -25.52 3.94 11.32
N LEU A 220 -24.41 4.30 10.69
CA LEU A 220 -24.25 5.55 9.95
C LEU A 220 -25.20 5.62 8.74
N ARG A 221 -25.34 4.54 7.97
CA ARG A 221 -26.29 4.46 6.84
C ARG A 221 -27.74 4.69 7.28
N ARG A 222 -28.18 4.07 8.38
CA ARG A 222 -29.52 4.29 8.95
C ARG A 222 -29.71 5.76 9.35
N ARG A 223 -28.74 6.34 10.07
CA ARG A 223 -28.76 7.76 10.47
C ARG A 223 -28.75 8.73 9.28
N CYS A 224 -28.05 8.41 8.19
CA CYS A 224 -28.14 9.17 6.94
C CYS A 224 -29.53 9.07 6.29
N HIS A 225 -30.19 7.91 6.37
CA HIS A 225 -31.57 7.73 5.89
C HIS A 225 -32.55 8.57 6.73
N GLU A 226 -32.48 8.49 8.06
CA GLU A 226 -33.27 9.30 9.00
C GLU A 226 -33.11 10.81 8.72
N LEU A 227 -31.88 11.29 8.49
CA LEU A 227 -31.61 12.67 8.12
C LEU A 227 -32.18 13.05 6.74
N THR A 228 -32.19 12.12 5.78
CA THR A 228 -32.77 12.33 4.44
C THR A 228 -34.29 12.39 4.50
N GLU A 229 -34.93 11.50 5.28
CA GLU A 229 -36.36 11.55 5.57
C GLU A 229 -36.72 12.88 6.25
N TRP A 230 -35.97 13.27 7.29
CA TRP A 230 -36.18 14.55 7.99
C TRP A 230 -36.01 15.75 7.06
N GLN A 231 -35.01 15.74 6.17
CA GLN A 231 -34.83 16.77 5.14
C GLN A 231 -36.03 16.82 4.17
N SER A 232 -36.58 15.67 3.77
CA SER A 232 -37.76 15.62 2.90
C SER A 232 -39.03 16.17 3.59
N GLN A 233 -39.23 15.83 4.87
CA GLN A 233 -40.33 16.35 5.69
C GLN A 233 -40.18 17.86 5.94
N ALA A 234 -38.96 18.33 6.21
CA ALA A 234 -38.66 19.76 6.35
C ALA A 234 -38.93 20.52 5.05
N LYS A 235 -38.53 19.96 3.89
CA LYS A 235 -38.81 20.53 2.57
C LYS A 235 -40.32 20.61 2.30
N HIS A 236 -41.09 19.57 2.63
CA HIS A 236 -42.55 19.60 2.50
C HIS A 236 -43.16 20.69 3.39
N LYS A 237 -42.77 20.78 4.67
CA LYS A 237 -43.26 21.82 5.59
C LYS A 237 -42.89 23.24 5.13
N LEU A 238 -41.71 23.44 4.55
CA LEU A 238 -41.33 24.73 3.97
C LEU A 238 -42.17 25.08 2.73
N GLN A 239 -42.50 24.10 1.88
CA GLN A 239 -43.39 24.30 0.73
C GLN A 239 -44.84 24.58 1.16
N GLU A 240 -45.32 23.88 2.19
CA GLU A 240 -46.64 24.07 2.81
C GLU A 240 -46.75 25.47 3.44
N LEU A 241 -45.79 25.86 4.29
CA LEU A 241 -45.70 27.21 4.85
C LEU A 241 -45.56 28.29 3.76
N GLY A 242 -44.83 28.01 2.68
CA GLY A 242 -44.74 28.89 1.51
C GLY A 242 -46.10 29.10 0.84
N SER A 243 -46.89 28.03 0.65
CA SER A 243 -48.24 28.14 0.11
C SER A 243 -49.21 28.88 1.04
N GLN A 244 -49.13 28.64 2.36
CA GLN A 244 -49.92 29.36 3.36
C GLN A 244 -49.57 30.85 3.40
N LEU A 245 -48.28 31.20 3.28
CA LEU A 245 -47.83 32.59 3.20
C LEU A 245 -48.32 33.27 1.91
N GLN A 246 -48.28 32.56 0.77
CA GLN A 246 -48.77 33.08 -0.51
C GLN A 246 -50.30 33.28 -0.50
N GLU A 247 -51.05 32.36 0.10
CA GLU A 247 -52.49 32.49 0.30
C GLU A 247 -52.81 33.64 1.28
N GLN A 248 -52.06 33.79 2.37
CA GLN A 248 -52.21 34.92 3.29
C GLN A 248 -51.87 36.26 2.63
N GLN A 249 -50.83 36.33 1.79
CA GLN A 249 -50.53 37.52 0.99
C GLN A 249 -51.66 37.85 0.01
N LYS A 250 -52.24 36.84 -0.64
CA LYS A 250 -53.40 37.04 -1.52
C LYS A 250 -54.60 37.58 -0.74
N ILE A 251 -54.93 36.99 0.42
CA ILE A 251 -56.01 37.48 1.29
C ILE A 251 -55.76 38.93 1.74
N GLN A 252 -54.51 39.32 2.02
CA GLN A 252 -54.14 40.71 2.33
C GLN A 252 -54.29 41.64 1.13
N GLN A 253 -53.97 41.19 -0.09
CA GLN A 253 -54.19 41.96 -1.33
C GLN A 253 -55.69 42.12 -1.64
N ASP A 254 -56.47 41.05 -1.53
CA ASP A 254 -57.92 41.04 -1.72
C ASP A 254 -58.59 41.97 -0.67
N GLN A 255 -58.14 41.96 0.59
CA GLN A 255 -58.58 42.91 1.63
C GLN A 255 -58.17 44.36 1.35
N ALA A 256 -56.95 44.60 0.84
CA ALA A 256 -56.51 45.94 0.46
C ALA A 256 -57.32 46.50 -0.71
N GLN A 257 -57.68 45.67 -1.69
CA GLN A 257 -58.59 46.03 -2.79
C GLN A 257 -60.00 46.35 -2.24
N GLN A 258 -60.57 45.51 -1.38
CA GLN A 258 -61.87 45.79 -0.75
C GLN A 258 -61.87 47.09 0.08
N LEU A 259 -60.76 47.43 0.73
CA LEU A 259 -60.61 48.72 1.44
C LEU A 259 -60.52 49.91 0.47
N GLN A 260 -59.88 49.75 -0.70
CA GLN A 260 -59.87 50.76 -1.76
C GLN A 260 -61.26 50.94 -2.40
N GLU A 261 -61.97 49.85 -2.68
CA GLU A 261 -63.37 49.89 -3.16
C GLU A 261 -64.28 50.55 -2.12
N GLN A 262 -64.16 50.21 -0.84
CA GLN A 262 -64.93 50.84 0.24
C GLN A 262 -64.59 52.33 0.40
N ALA A 263 -63.32 52.73 0.22
CA ALA A 263 -62.91 54.13 0.21
C ALA A 263 -63.49 54.89 -0.99
N HIS A 264 -63.49 54.27 -2.18
CA HIS A 264 -64.11 54.84 -3.39
C HIS A 264 -65.63 54.98 -3.23
N LEU A 265 -66.32 53.97 -2.73
CA LEU A 265 -67.76 54.03 -2.42
C LEU A 265 -68.08 55.10 -1.38
N ARG A 266 -67.25 55.28 -0.33
CA ARG A 266 -67.41 56.38 0.63
C ARG A 266 -67.23 57.75 -0.01
N HIS A 267 -66.25 57.91 -0.91
CA HIS A 267 -66.05 59.15 -1.65
C HIS A 267 -67.24 59.47 -2.56
N THR A 268 -67.75 58.48 -3.29
CA THR A 268 -68.94 58.62 -4.14
C THR A 268 -70.19 58.93 -3.31
N LEU A 269 -70.36 58.34 -2.13
CA LEU A 269 -71.43 58.70 -1.19
C LEU A 269 -71.30 60.15 -0.70
N GLN A 270 -70.10 60.60 -0.30
CA GLN A 270 -69.86 62.00 0.08
C GLN A 270 -70.14 62.98 -1.06
N GLN A 271 -69.83 62.61 -2.31
CA GLN A 271 -70.20 63.40 -3.50
C GLN A 271 -71.72 63.44 -3.71
N MET A 272 -72.42 62.33 -3.51
CA MET A 272 -73.89 62.28 -3.57
C MET A 272 -74.54 63.11 -2.45
N GLU A 273 -74.03 63.02 -1.22
CA GLU A 273 -74.46 63.84 -0.08
C GLU A 273 -74.25 65.33 -0.34
N ALA A 274 -73.11 65.72 -0.91
CA ALA A 274 -72.83 67.10 -1.30
C ALA A 274 -73.76 67.59 -2.42
N GLN A 275 -74.09 66.74 -3.41
CA GLN A 275 -75.07 67.06 -4.44
C GLN A 275 -76.49 67.22 -3.86
N VAL A 276 -76.90 66.34 -2.93
CA VAL A 276 -78.19 66.45 -2.22
C VAL A 276 -78.24 67.71 -1.34
N ALA A 277 -77.14 68.09 -0.70
CA ALA A 277 -77.05 69.34 0.06
C ALA A 277 -77.20 70.57 -0.85
N ALA A 278 -76.50 70.61 -1.99
CA ALA A 278 -76.61 71.69 -2.97
C ALA A 278 -78.02 71.79 -3.59
N LEU A 279 -78.65 70.64 -3.91
CA LEU A 279 -80.02 70.60 -4.40
C LEU A 279 -81.01 71.10 -3.34
N ASN A 280 -80.86 70.69 -2.06
CA ASN A 280 -81.68 71.22 -0.96
C ASN A 280 -81.49 72.73 -0.76
N GLN A 281 -80.28 73.26 -0.93
CA GLN A 281 -80.04 74.70 -0.87
C GLN A 281 -80.76 75.44 -2.01
N SER A 282 -80.66 74.96 -3.25
CA SER A 282 -81.41 75.53 -4.39
C SER A 282 -82.94 75.43 -4.20
N LEU A 283 -83.43 74.36 -3.56
CA LEU A 283 -84.84 74.18 -3.23
C LEU A 283 -85.30 75.20 -2.17
N GLN A 284 -84.48 75.50 -1.16
CA GLN A 284 -84.76 76.55 -0.17
C GLN A 284 -84.75 77.94 -0.81
N GLU A 285 -83.79 78.22 -1.71
CA GLU A 285 -83.76 79.47 -2.48
C GLU A 285 -85.02 79.64 -3.35
N HIS A 286 -85.45 78.59 -4.06
CA HIS A 286 -86.70 78.62 -4.83
C HIS A 286 -87.95 78.74 -3.94
N GLN A 287 -87.99 78.12 -2.76
CA GLN A 287 -89.07 78.32 -1.79
C GLN A 287 -89.12 79.77 -1.28
N HIS A 288 -87.97 80.39 -1.03
CA HIS A 288 -87.90 81.80 -0.62
C HIS A 288 -88.32 82.75 -1.76
N GLN A 289 -87.88 82.49 -2.99
CA GLN A 289 -88.35 83.18 -4.20
C GLN A 289 -89.87 83.05 -4.37
N LEU A 290 -90.45 81.87 -4.07
CA LEU A 290 -91.89 81.66 -4.12
C LEU A 290 -92.64 82.46 -3.05
N GLN A 291 -92.10 82.57 -1.82
CA GLN A 291 -92.66 83.42 -0.76
C GLN A 291 -92.60 84.93 -1.13
N LEU A 292 -91.52 85.37 -1.78
CA LEU A 292 -91.40 86.71 -2.35
C LEU A 292 -92.43 86.95 -3.48
N ALA A 293 -92.64 85.97 -4.36
CA ALA A 293 -93.67 86.03 -5.40
C ALA A 293 -95.10 86.03 -4.82
N GLN A 294 -95.35 85.31 -3.73
CA GLN A 294 -96.66 85.29 -3.06
C GLN A 294 -96.96 86.58 -2.30
N SER A 295 -95.99 87.15 -1.58
CA SER A 295 -96.15 88.43 -0.87
C SER A 295 -96.28 89.62 -1.82
N THR A 296 -95.51 89.65 -2.92
CA THR A 296 -95.70 90.65 -4.00
C THR A 296 -97.05 90.50 -4.70
N LYS A 297 -97.52 89.27 -4.97
CA LYS A 297 -98.90 89.03 -5.46
C LYS A 297 -99.96 89.54 -4.49
N GLN A 298 -99.82 89.30 -3.19
CA GLN A 298 -100.75 89.82 -2.19
C GLN A 298 -100.78 91.35 -2.17
N ARG A 299 -99.60 92.00 -2.23
CA ARG A 299 -99.48 93.47 -2.31
C ARG A 299 -100.20 94.02 -3.55
N LEU A 300 -99.89 93.51 -4.74
CA LEU A 300 -100.56 93.89 -5.99
C LEU A 300 -102.07 93.64 -5.98
N THR A 301 -102.55 92.66 -5.21
CA THR A 301 -103.99 92.40 -5.03
C THR A 301 -104.65 93.46 -4.14
N ALA A 302 -103.96 93.95 -3.11
CA ALA A 302 -104.41 95.07 -2.29
C ALA A 302 -104.37 96.40 -3.06
N ASP A 303 -103.30 96.65 -3.82
CA ASP A 303 -103.17 97.83 -4.68
C ASP A 303 -104.29 97.88 -5.74
N LEU A 304 -104.63 96.73 -6.36
CA LEU A 304 -105.78 96.60 -7.26
C LEU A 304 -107.14 96.79 -6.59
N ALA A 305 -107.27 96.50 -5.29
CA ALA A 305 -108.49 96.79 -4.53
C ALA A 305 -108.61 98.30 -4.25
N HIS A 306 -107.52 98.96 -3.88
CA HIS A 306 -107.46 100.40 -3.67
C HIS A 306 -107.85 101.18 -4.94
N VAL A 307 -107.19 100.87 -6.07
CA VAL A 307 -107.49 101.52 -7.37
C VAL A 307 -108.92 101.27 -7.84
N ARG A 308 -109.51 100.11 -7.53
CA ARG A 308 -110.94 99.85 -7.79
C ARG A 308 -111.87 100.68 -6.92
N GLN A 309 -111.51 100.93 -5.66
CA GLN A 309 -112.29 101.81 -4.78
C GLN A 309 -112.19 103.27 -5.22
N GLU A 310 -111.00 103.76 -5.55
CA GLU A 310 -110.79 105.11 -6.10
C GLU A 310 -111.57 105.33 -7.40
N ALA A 311 -111.61 104.31 -8.29
CA ALA A 311 -112.42 104.35 -9.51
C ALA A 311 -113.94 104.37 -9.23
N ALA A 312 -114.41 103.67 -8.17
CA ALA A 312 -115.80 103.71 -7.74
C ALA A 312 -116.17 105.09 -7.15
N GLU A 313 -115.30 105.68 -6.33
CA GLU A 313 -115.50 107.03 -5.79
C GLU A 313 -115.47 108.11 -6.89
N ALA A 314 -114.56 107.98 -7.88
CA ALA A 314 -114.48 108.88 -9.02
C ALA A 314 -115.73 108.80 -9.92
N THR A 315 -116.22 107.60 -10.21
CA THR A 315 -117.47 107.42 -10.99
C THR A 315 -118.71 107.90 -10.24
N HIS A 316 -118.76 107.75 -8.91
CA HIS A 316 -119.84 108.31 -8.10
C HIS A 316 -119.85 109.85 -8.09
N ARG A 317 -118.67 110.49 -7.95
CA ARG A 317 -118.55 111.97 -8.05
C ARG A 317 -119.01 112.49 -9.42
N LEU A 318 -118.64 111.81 -10.50
CA LEU A 318 -119.10 112.16 -11.86
C LEU A 318 -120.62 111.96 -12.04
N GLN A 319 -121.22 110.95 -11.41
CA GLN A 319 -122.68 110.77 -11.41
C GLN A 319 -123.41 111.91 -10.69
N VAL A 320 -122.90 112.37 -9.55
CA VAL A 320 -123.48 113.51 -8.81
C VAL A 320 -123.42 114.79 -9.66
N GLN A 321 -122.26 115.09 -10.27
CA GLN A 321 -122.11 116.24 -11.16
C GLN A 321 -123.02 116.16 -12.41
N LEU A 322 -123.28 114.95 -12.92
CA LEU A 322 -124.22 114.74 -14.03
C LEU A 322 -125.68 115.03 -13.61
N GLN A 323 -126.08 114.65 -12.39
CA GLN A 323 -127.43 114.99 -11.88
C GLN A 323 -127.57 116.48 -11.59
N GLU A 324 -126.54 117.11 -11.02
CA GLU A 324 -126.52 118.53 -10.68
C GLU A 324 -126.57 119.41 -11.94
N THR A 325 -125.82 119.06 -12.99
CA THR A 325 -125.91 119.73 -14.31
C THR A 325 -127.24 119.47 -15.02
N GLN A 326 -127.86 118.29 -14.88
CA GLN A 326 -129.21 118.04 -15.39
C GLN A 326 -130.30 118.83 -14.65
N ALA A 327 -130.13 119.08 -13.34
CA ALA A 327 -131.03 119.95 -12.57
C ALA A 327 -130.91 121.41 -13.03
N GLN A 328 -129.68 121.92 -13.18
CA GLN A 328 -129.43 123.25 -13.75
C GLN A 328 -129.98 123.39 -15.17
N LEU A 329 -129.87 122.35 -16.01
CA LEU A 329 -130.43 122.37 -17.36
C LEU A 329 -131.96 122.54 -17.33
N ARG A 330 -132.67 121.81 -16.46
CA ARG A 330 -134.13 121.98 -16.27
C ARG A 330 -134.48 123.37 -15.79
N GLU A 331 -133.76 123.91 -14.81
CA GLU A 331 -134.00 125.27 -14.33
C GLU A 331 -133.79 126.31 -15.45
N THR A 332 -132.78 126.13 -16.32
CA THR A 332 -132.62 127.01 -17.49
C THR A 332 -133.74 126.83 -18.52
N GLN A 333 -134.30 125.62 -18.69
CA GLN A 333 -135.45 125.40 -19.57
C GLN A 333 -136.73 126.05 -19.02
N ASP A 334 -137.00 125.95 -17.73
CA ASP A 334 -138.16 126.59 -17.09
C ASP A 334 -138.04 128.12 -17.14
N ARG A 335 -136.84 128.67 -16.87
CA ARG A 335 -136.55 130.10 -17.05
C ARG A 335 -136.70 130.55 -18.51
N LEU A 336 -136.37 129.69 -19.49
CA LEU A 336 -136.52 130.00 -20.92
C LEU A 336 -137.99 129.91 -21.39
N GLN A 337 -138.80 129.02 -20.81
CA GLN A 337 -140.26 129.02 -21.02
C GLN A 337 -140.92 130.24 -20.38
N GLN A 338 -140.52 130.65 -19.17
CA GLN A 338 -140.96 131.91 -18.57
C GLN A 338 -140.53 133.12 -19.40
N ALA A 339 -139.31 133.12 -19.95
CA ALA A 339 -138.85 134.16 -20.87
C ALA A 339 -139.67 134.17 -22.18
N GLN A 340 -140.06 133.01 -22.73
CA GLN A 340 -140.93 132.94 -23.91
C GLN A 340 -142.35 133.43 -23.60
N ALA A 341 -142.90 133.13 -22.42
CA ALA A 341 -144.16 133.69 -21.96
C ALA A 341 -144.08 135.23 -21.85
N GLN A 342 -143.03 135.76 -21.21
CA GLN A 342 -142.76 137.20 -21.12
C GLN A 342 -142.53 137.85 -22.49
N VAL A 343 -141.85 137.18 -23.43
CA VAL A 343 -141.67 137.67 -24.81
C VAL A 343 -142.99 137.69 -25.57
N SER A 344 -143.88 136.71 -25.41
CA SER A 344 -145.21 136.74 -26.02
C SER A 344 -146.11 137.84 -25.43
N GLN A 345 -146.01 138.07 -24.12
CA GLN A 345 -146.71 139.14 -23.42
C GLN A 345 -146.18 140.53 -23.82
N LEU A 346 -144.86 140.66 -23.98
CA LEU A 346 -144.21 141.85 -24.52
C LEU A 346 -144.52 142.04 -26.01
N GLN A 347 -144.67 140.97 -26.81
CA GLN A 347 -145.09 141.09 -28.21
C GLN A 347 -146.52 141.62 -28.34
N ALA A 348 -147.44 141.25 -27.44
CA ALA A 348 -148.78 141.84 -27.38
C ALA A 348 -148.73 143.35 -27.02
N GLN A 349 -147.89 143.73 -26.05
CA GLN A 349 -147.67 145.14 -25.69
C GLN A 349 -146.95 145.91 -26.81
N LEU A 350 -146.04 145.27 -27.54
CA LEU A 350 -145.34 145.84 -28.68
C LEU A 350 -146.29 146.06 -29.86
N GLN A 351 -147.23 145.15 -30.13
CA GLN A 351 -148.27 145.35 -31.15
C GLN A 351 -149.20 146.51 -30.81
N ALA A 352 -149.51 146.74 -29.52
CA ALA A 352 -150.23 147.93 -29.09
C ALA A 352 -149.41 149.22 -29.33
N ALA A 353 -148.13 149.25 -28.96
CA ALA A 353 -147.24 150.40 -29.21
C ALA A 353 -146.90 150.62 -30.69
N GLN A 354 -146.95 149.57 -31.52
CA GLN A 354 -146.75 149.63 -32.98
C GLN A 354 -147.98 150.16 -33.73
N ALA A 355 -149.13 150.34 -33.06
CA ALA A 355 -150.23 151.14 -33.60
C ALA A 355 -149.88 152.64 -33.59
N GLU A 356 -149.20 153.14 -32.55
CA GLU A 356 -148.72 154.52 -32.49
C GLU A 356 -147.51 154.75 -33.39
N ASN A 357 -146.53 153.84 -33.37
CA ASN A 357 -145.32 153.93 -34.20
C ASN A 357 -145.47 153.39 -35.63
N ARG A 358 -146.62 153.68 -36.25
CA ARG A 358 -146.77 153.67 -37.72
C ARG A 358 -146.72 155.08 -38.35
N ALA A 359 -146.58 156.12 -37.53
CA ALA A 359 -146.64 157.53 -37.95
C ALA A 359 -145.32 158.11 -38.51
N LEU A 360 -144.15 157.60 -38.09
CA LEU A 360 -142.84 158.19 -38.40
C LEU A 360 -141.77 157.09 -38.69
N ALA A 361 -141.52 156.67 -39.94
CA ALA A 361 -142.20 156.97 -41.20
C ALA A 361 -142.06 155.77 -42.16
N ALA A 362 -142.91 155.65 -43.18
CA ALA A 362 -142.95 154.48 -44.07
C ALA A 362 -142.21 154.67 -45.41
N ALA A 363 -140.94 154.25 -45.52
CA ALA A 363 -140.24 154.03 -46.80
C ALA A 363 -138.95 153.15 -46.69
N VAL A 364 -138.93 151.98 -47.37
CA VAL A 364 -137.81 151.29 -48.10
C VAL A 364 -136.37 151.31 -47.48
N ALA A 365 -135.69 150.28 -46.92
CA ALA A 365 -135.49 148.80 -47.13
C ALA A 365 -134.35 148.41 -48.15
N GLU A 366 -133.44 147.40 -48.04
CA GLU A 366 -133.06 146.27 -47.10
C GLU A 366 -131.58 145.76 -47.41
N ALA A 367 -131.12 144.57 -46.94
CA ALA A 367 -130.18 143.59 -47.60
C ALA A 367 -128.82 143.02 -46.96
N ARG A 368 -128.91 141.99 -46.06
CA ARG A 368 -128.05 140.75 -45.73
C ARG A 368 -126.50 140.85 -45.39
N ARG A 369 -125.60 139.84 -45.07
CA ARG A 369 -125.47 138.32 -44.93
C ARG A 369 -124.18 137.85 -44.11
N THR A 370 -123.90 136.55 -43.79
CA THR A 370 -122.74 135.99 -42.94
C THR A 370 -122.14 134.56 -43.30
N SER A 371 -121.04 134.02 -42.66
CA SER A 371 -120.41 132.63 -42.84
C SER A 371 -119.30 132.10 -41.78
N PRO A 372 -118.82 130.77 -41.74
CA PRO A 372 -118.15 129.99 -40.59
C PRO A 372 -116.91 128.94 -40.78
N PRO A 373 -116.34 128.18 -39.75
CA PRO A 373 -115.06 127.32 -39.76
C PRO A 373 -114.88 125.93 -38.90
N ALA A 374 -113.71 125.15 -38.87
CA ALA A 374 -113.38 123.87 -38.03
C ALA A 374 -111.86 123.29 -37.97
N ALA A 375 -111.47 122.09 -37.35
CA ALA A 375 -110.05 121.52 -37.08
C ALA A 375 -109.78 119.92 -36.94
N ALA A 376 -108.51 119.36 -36.76
CA ALA A 376 -108.11 117.88 -36.59
C ALA A 376 -106.64 117.44 -36.04
N PRO A 377 -106.35 116.21 -35.43
CA PRO A 377 -104.98 115.72 -34.88
C PRO A 377 -104.54 114.15 -34.75
N THR A 378 -103.33 113.76 -34.18
CA THR A 378 -102.87 112.48 -33.38
C THR A 378 -101.56 111.55 -33.71
N PRO A 379 -101.20 110.26 -33.21
CA PRO A 379 -99.80 109.80 -32.70
C PRO A 379 -99.18 108.28 -32.81
N ALA A 380 -97.96 107.94 -32.22
CA ALA A 380 -97.42 106.66 -31.52
C ALA A 380 -96.34 105.55 -32.03
N SER A 381 -95.65 104.76 -31.10
CA SER A 381 -94.92 103.39 -31.12
C SER A 381 -93.38 103.13 -31.54
N GLU A 382 -92.56 102.01 -31.31
CA GLU A 382 -92.23 100.95 -30.24
C GLU A 382 -91.02 99.89 -30.55
N LYS A 383 -90.49 99.02 -29.58
CA LYS A 383 -89.59 97.74 -29.60
C LYS A 383 -87.97 97.76 -29.69
N ALA A 384 -87.03 96.74 -29.53
CA ALA A 384 -86.83 95.21 -29.49
C ALA A 384 -85.54 94.61 -28.68
N ARG A 385 -84.91 93.38 -28.90
CA ARG A 385 -83.82 92.71 -28.02
C ARG A 385 -82.47 91.88 -28.47
N PRO A 386 -82.27 90.49 -28.50
CA PRO A 386 -81.17 89.71 -27.74
C PRO A 386 -80.21 88.52 -28.31
N GLU A 387 -79.18 88.03 -27.51
CA GLU A 387 -78.34 86.72 -27.36
C GLU A 387 -77.36 86.08 -28.47
N ALA A 388 -76.37 85.10 -28.40
CA ALA A 388 -75.55 84.11 -27.51
C ALA A 388 -74.15 83.67 -28.21
N GLU A 389 -73.19 82.67 -28.03
CA GLU A 389 -72.69 81.43 -27.25
C GLU A 389 -71.14 81.09 -27.64
N ASP A 390 -70.23 80.04 -27.46
CA ASP A 390 -69.93 78.64 -26.88
C ASP A 390 -68.34 78.24 -26.76
N LEU A 391 -67.78 76.96 -26.72
CA LEU A 391 -66.35 76.51 -26.32
C LEU A 391 -65.76 75.04 -26.69
N LYS A 392 -64.49 74.60 -26.31
CA LYS A 392 -63.85 73.18 -26.03
C LYS A 392 -62.47 72.67 -26.72
N ALA A 393 -61.60 71.74 -26.14
CA ALA A 393 -60.26 71.14 -26.67
C ALA A 393 -59.51 69.90 -25.94
N LEU A 394 -58.46 69.17 -26.51
CA LEU A 394 -57.56 67.97 -26.04
C LEU A 394 -56.21 67.71 -26.92
N THR A 395 -55.16 66.79 -26.90
CA THR A 395 -54.29 65.72 -26.13
C THR A 395 -53.08 65.13 -27.06
N VAL A 396 -52.11 64.12 -26.95
CA VAL A 396 -51.12 63.28 -26.07
C VAL A 396 -50.39 62.12 -26.96
N ALA A 397 -49.26 61.29 -26.87
CA ALA A 397 -47.84 60.98 -26.33
C ALA A 397 -47.20 59.69 -27.11
N ASP A 398 -46.05 58.90 -27.02
CA ASP A 398 -44.65 58.62 -26.38
C ASP A 398 -43.83 57.46 -27.19
N TRP A 399 -42.67 56.68 -27.02
CA TRP A 399 -41.44 56.31 -26.15
C TRP A 399 -40.28 55.43 -26.89
N ALA A 400 -39.13 54.87 -26.31
CA ALA A 400 -37.95 54.11 -27.01
C ALA A 400 -36.90 53.12 -26.24
N ALA A 401 -35.90 52.36 -26.87
CA ALA A 401 -34.85 51.38 -26.26
C ALA A 401 -33.59 50.80 -27.14
N GLU A 402 -32.51 50.07 -26.59
CA GLU A 402 -31.20 49.54 -27.28
C GLU A 402 -30.24 48.43 -26.56
N LEU A 403 -29.25 47.66 -27.21
CA LEU A 403 -28.07 46.82 -26.62
C LEU A 403 -26.96 46.09 -27.56
N SER A 404 -25.65 46.04 -27.14
CA SER A 404 -24.48 45.06 -27.30
C SER A 404 -23.73 44.55 -28.60
N ALA A 405 -22.46 44.05 -28.45
CA ALA A 405 -21.52 43.46 -29.48
C ALA A 405 -20.41 42.48 -28.92
N PRO A 406 -19.64 41.68 -29.73
CA PRO A 406 -18.61 40.69 -29.25
C PRO A 406 -17.21 40.61 -29.99
N GLU A 407 -16.25 39.86 -29.39
CA GLU A 407 -15.17 39.00 -30.00
C GLU A 407 -13.98 39.60 -30.84
N SER A 408 -12.77 39.00 -31.01
CA SER A 408 -11.99 37.95 -30.28
C SER A 408 -10.50 37.83 -30.78
N GLU A 409 -9.80 36.73 -30.41
CA GLU A 409 -8.59 36.08 -30.98
C GLU A 409 -7.14 36.47 -30.54
N LEU A 410 -6.44 35.55 -29.84
CA LEU A 410 -5.39 34.64 -30.39
C LEU A 410 -4.85 33.67 -29.29
N PRO A 411 -4.33 32.46 -29.62
CA PRO A 411 -4.05 31.41 -28.63
C PRO A 411 -2.56 31.27 -28.19
N PRO A 412 -2.29 30.94 -26.91
CA PRO A 412 -0.98 30.50 -26.43
C PRO A 412 -0.85 28.95 -26.36
N GLN A 413 0.21 28.50 -25.70
CA GLN A 413 0.64 27.09 -25.52
C GLN A 413 -0.42 26.17 -24.90
N GLN A 414 -0.22 24.85 -24.97
CA GLN A 414 -0.84 23.91 -24.01
C GLN A 414 -0.30 24.20 -22.60
N TYR A 415 -0.94 25.15 -21.95
CA TYR A 415 -0.80 25.48 -20.55
C TYR A 415 -1.21 24.29 -19.66
N LEU A 416 -0.90 24.40 -18.38
CA LEU A 416 -1.60 23.63 -17.36
C LEU A 416 -3.11 23.90 -17.49
N GLY A 417 -3.97 22.96 -17.09
CA GLY A 417 -5.33 23.37 -16.76
C GLY A 417 -5.22 24.44 -15.67
N GLU A 418 -5.92 25.58 -15.80
CA GLU A 418 -5.77 26.65 -14.80
C GLU A 418 -6.23 26.15 -13.40
N GLU A 419 -7.15 25.19 -13.40
CA GLU A 419 -7.58 24.36 -12.26
C GLU A 419 -6.41 23.59 -11.59
N ASP A 420 -5.47 22.99 -12.36
CA ASP A 420 -4.27 22.29 -11.82
C ASP A 420 -3.34 23.24 -11.04
N LEU A 421 -3.37 24.55 -11.36
CA LEU A 421 -2.54 25.55 -10.72
C LEU A 421 -3.10 25.98 -9.36
N GLU A 422 -4.41 26.04 -9.17
CA GLU A 422 -5.03 26.55 -7.94
C GLU A 422 -4.69 25.71 -6.71
N ALA A 423 -4.67 24.38 -6.84
CA ALA A 423 -4.27 23.47 -5.77
C ALA A 423 -2.82 23.75 -5.32
N LEU A 424 -1.89 23.90 -6.26
CA LEU A 424 -0.50 24.24 -5.95
C LEU A 424 -0.36 25.66 -5.37
N GLN A 425 -1.08 26.65 -5.90
CA GLN A 425 -1.02 28.03 -5.42
C GLN A 425 -1.44 28.19 -3.95
N ARG A 426 -2.37 27.37 -3.45
CA ARG A 426 -2.76 27.35 -2.02
C ARG A 426 -1.65 26.84 -1.08
N ALA A 427 -0.72 26.04 -1.57
CA ALA A 427 0.35 25.47 -0.76
C ALA A 427 1.52 26.45 -0.54
N THR A 428 2.30 26.27 0.54
CA THR A 428 3.47 27.14 0.80
C THR A 428 4.55 27.00 -0.29
N PRO A 429 5.39 28.04 -0.55
CA PRO A 429 6.41 27.99 -1.61
C PRO A 429 7.42 26.83 -1.51
N TRP A 430 7.68 26.34 -0.29
CA TRP A 430 8.48 25.12 -0.10
C TRP A 430 7.72 23.86 -0.51
N VAL A 431 6.44 23.71 -0.10
CA VAL A 431 5.59 22.58 -0.53
C VAL A 431 5.43 22.56 -2.05
N GLN A 432 5.15 23.71 -2.67
CA GLN A 432 5.09 23.89 -4.13
C GLN A 432 6.36 23.36 -4.81
N ARG A 433 7.55 23.70 -4.27
CA ARG A 433 8.84 23.23 -4.78
C ARG A 433 8.99 21.71 -4.67
N VAL A 434 8.63 21.09 -3.54
CA VAL A 434 8.74 19.64 -3.36
C VAL A 434 7.82 18.90 -4.33
N LEU A 435 6.54 19.29 -4.41
CA LEU A 435 5.56 18.69 -5.31
C LEU A 435 5.96 18.86 -6.78
N THR A 436 6.45 20.05 -7.16
CA THR A 436 6.95 20.32 -8.52
C THR A 436 8.14 19.43 -8.88
N GLN A 437 9.08 19.19 -7.95
CA GLN A 437 10.22 18.29 -8.21
C GLN A 437 9.79 16.81 -8.29
N LEU A 438 8.86 16.36 -7.45
CA LEU A 438 8.31 15.00 -7.52
C LEU A 438 7.53 14.75 -8.82
N ARG A 439 6.78 15.76 -9.29
CA ARG A 439 6.09 15.72 -10.60
C ARG A 439 7.08 15.71 -11.75
N ALA A 440 8.12 16.55 -11.71
CA ALA A 440 9.19 16.56 -12.71
C ALA A 440 9.97 15.24 -12.76
N ALA A 441 10.07 14.53 -11.63
CA ALA A 441 10.61 13.18 -11.54
C ALA A 441 9.60 12.06 -11.92
N GLY A 442 8.35 12.39 -12.24
CA GLY A 442 7.31 11.42 -12.56
C GLY A 442 6.98 10.43 -11.43
N LEU A 443 7.20 10.85 -10.18
CA LEU A 443 6.91 10.07 -8.97
C LEU A 443 5.48 10.30 -8.45
N ILE A 444 4.92 11.48 -8.75
CA ILE A 444 3.53 11.86 -8.46
C ILE A 444 2.93 12.54 -9.71
N ASP A 445 1.63 12.38 -9.92
CA ASP A 445 0.84 13.07 -10.96
C ASP A 445 -0.05 14.17 -10.33
N ASN A 446 -0.84 14.87 -11.13
CA ASN A 446 -1.68 15.97 -10.62
C ASN A 446 -2.74 15.46 -9.62
N ALA A 447 -3.39 14.33 -9.89
CA ALA A 447 -4.38 13.73 -8.97
C ALA A 447 -3.73 13.32 -7.62
N GLY A 448 -2.51 12.79 -7.64
CA GLY A 448 -1.73 12.53 -6.43
C GLY A 448 -1.36 13.82 -5.68
N ILE A 449 -1.03 14.91 -6.39
CA ILE A 449 -0.78 16.24 -5.80
C ILE A 449 -2.02 16.75 -5.08
N GLU A 450 -3.19 16.74 -5.73
CA GLU A 450 -4.46 17.16 -5.13
C GLU A 450 -4.80 16.31 -3.91
N THR A 451 -4.64 14.98 -4.01
CA THR A 451 -4.88 14.05 -2.91
C THR A 451 -4.01 14.39 -1.69
N VAL A 452 -2.71 14.62 -1.89
CA VAL A 452 -1.77 14.98 -0.81
C VAL A 452 -2.08 16.37 -0.22
N ILE A 453 -2.42 17.36 -1.05
CA ILE A 453 -2.76 18.72 -0.57
C ILE A 453 -4.05 18.69 0.25
N HIS A 454 -5.12 18.08 -0.27
CA HIS A 454 -6.40 17.95 0.43
C HIS A 454 -6.27 17.10 1.70
N ALA A 455 -5.46 16.03 1.69
CA ALA A 455 -5.14 15.28 2.91
C ALA A 455 -4.41 16.16 3.93
N TRP A 456 -3.42 16.95 3.53
CA TRP A 456 -2.66 17.81 4.43
C TRP A 456 -3.51 18.95 5.01
N GLU A 457 -4.39 19.56 4.21
CA GLU A 457 -5.37 20.55 4.66
C GLU A 457 -6.38 19.99 5.67
N LYS A 458 -6.70 18.69 5.59
CA LYS A 458 -7.72 18.01 6.41
C LYS A 458 -7.16 17.32 7.66
N GLU A 459 -6.02 16.65 7.54
CA GLU A 459 -5.40 15.81 8.58
C GLU A 459 -4.36 16.60 9.40
N GLY A 460 -3.80 17.67 8.84
CA GLY A 460 -2.74 18.47 9.46
C GLY A 460 -1.41 17.72 9.52
N GLY A 461 -0.65 17.94 10.61
CA GLY A 461 0.67 17.33 10.79
C GLY A 461 1.76 17.91 9.88
N THR A 462 2.89 17.20 9.76
CA THR A 462 3.96 17.64 8.86
C THR A 462 3.65 17.21 7.42
N PHE A 463 3.89 18.12 6.47
CA PHE A 463 3.67 17.84 5.05
C PHE A 463 4.44 16.61 4.56
N THR A 464 5.63 16.34 5.11
CA THR A 464 6.43 15.17 4.73
C THR A 464 5.80 13.84 5.14
N ASP A 465 5.12 13.78 6.28
CA ASP A 465 4.48 12.56 6.76
C ASP A 465 3.22 12.25 5.94
N VAL A 466 2.39 13.27 5.69
CA VAL A 466 1.19 13.15 4.84
C VAL A 466 1.58 12.79 3.41
N LEU A 467 2.59 13.45 2.83
CA LEU A 467 3.10 13.12 1.50
C LEU A 467 3.62 11.68 1.44
N ALA A 468 4.40 11.21 2.41
CA ALA A 468 4.87 9.81 2.44
C ALA A 468 3.70 8.82 2.53
N HIS A 469 2.71 9.09 3.39
CA HIS A 469 1.55 8.22 3.60
C HIS A 469 0.67 8.10 2.35
N HIS A 470 0.24 9.24 1.77
CA HIS A 470 -0.74 9.27 0.70
C HIS A 470 -0.15 9.04 -0.71
N SER A 471 1.16 9.24 -0.91
CA SER A 471 1.82 8.90 -2.20
C SER A 471 2.47 7.52 -2.23
N GLY A 472 2.58 6.82 -1.08
CA GLY A 472 3.31 5.56 -0.96
C GLY A 472 4.83 5.68 -1.17
N LEU A 473 5.37 6.90 -1.26
CA LEU A 473 6.81 7.13 -1.36
C LEU A 473 7.48 6.91 -0.01
N LYS A 474 8.70 6.35 -0.02
CA LYS A 474 9.47 6.10 1.20
C LYS A 474 9.86 7.44 1.87
N PRO A 475 10.00 7.48 3.22
CA PRO A 475 10.45 8.67 3.93
C PRO A 475 11.79 9.24 3.41
N GLU A 476 12.72 8.38 3.00
CA GLU A 476 14.01 8.80 2.43
C GLU A 476 13.83 9.50 1.07
N THR A 477 12.88 9.04 0.25
CA THR A 477 12.52 9.69 -1.02
C THR A 477 11.94 11.07 -0.75
N VAL A 478 10.95 11.16 0.14
CA VAL A 478 10.32 12.44 0.49
C VAL A 478 11.34 13.43 1.07
N LYS A 479 12.23 12.97 1.96
CA LYS A 479 13.32 13.77 2.52
C LYS A 479 14.33 14.22 1.46
N PHE A 480 14.75 13.32 0.55
CA PHE A 480 15.68 13.66 -0.52
C PHE A 480 15.13 14.80 -1.41
N PHE A 481 13.84 14.73 -1.77
CA PHE A 481 13.20 15.78 -2.58
C PHE A 481 12.92 17.06 -1.79
N SER A 482 12.62 16.98 -0.48
CA SER A 482 12.41 18.17 0.35
C SER A 482 13.70 18.96 0.65
N GLU A 483 14.85 18.27 0.67
CA GLU A 483 16.19 18.85 0.74
C GLU A 483 16.80 19.15 -0.66
N GLY A 484 16.13 18.77 -1.75
CA GLY A 484 16.65 18.90 -3.12
C GLY A 484 17.97 18.13 -3.37
N GLY A 485 18.24 17.07 -2.62
CA GLY A 485 19.48 16.30 -2.64
C GLY A 485 20.67 16.91 -1.89
N TYR A 486 20.49 18.03 -1.16
CA TYR A 486 21.59 18.78 -0.54
C TYR A 486 22.41 17.96 0.46
N SER A 487 21.79 17.09 1.27
CA SER A 487 22.52 16.20 2.20
C SER A 487 23.47 15.23 1.49
N VAL A 488 23.16 14.82 0.26
CA VAL A 488 24.05 13.95 -0.55
C VAL A 488 25.28 14.72 -1.01
N GLN A 489 25.08 15.98 -1.42
CA GLN A 489 26.17 16.88 -1.81
C GLN A 489 27.09 17.21 -0.62
N LEU A 490 26.52 17.43 0.58
CA LEU A 490 27.29 17.60 1.82
C LEU A 490 28.06 16.32 2.23
N ALA A 491 27.46 15.14 2.02
CA ALA A 491 28.14 13.85 2.22
C ALA A 491 29.22 13.55 1.15
N GLY A 492 29.48 14.47 0.21
CA GLY A 492 30.50 14.34 -0.81
C GLY A 492 30.08 13.55 -2.06
N GLY A 493 28.79 13.22 -2.21
CA GLY A 493 28.25 12.52 -3.37
C GLY A 493 28.36 13.35 -4.65
N ARG A 494 28.92 12.76 -5.71
CA ARG A 494 29.27 13.42 -6.98
C ARG A 494 28.68 12.75 -8.20
N HIS A 495 28.17 11.53 -8.07
CA HIS A 495 27.67 10.72 -9.17
C HIS A 495 26.18 10.44 -8.99
N VAL A 496 25.43 10.31 -10.08
CA VAL A 496 23.97 10.08 -10.03
C VAL A 496 23.58 8.84 -9.20
N ALA A 497 24.48 7.85 -9.16
CA ALA A 497 24.37 6.69 -8.26
C ALA A 497 24.17 7.07 -6.79
N ASP A 498 24.89 8.08 -6.30
CA ASP A 498 24.85 8.55 -4.90
C ASP A 498 23.45 9.15 -4.60
N TYR A 499 22.95 10.00 -5.50
CA TYR A 499 21.65 10.66 -5.40
C TYR A 499 20.50 9.65 -5.53
N LEU A 500 20.57 8.70 -6.48
CA LEU A 500 19.57 7.63 -6.63
C LEU A 500 19.51 6.71 -5.41
N LYS A 501 20.68 6.31 -4.87
CA LYS A 501 20.78 5.50 -3.65
C LYS A 501 20.20 6.23 -2.44
N ALA A 502 20.57 7.49 -2.24
CA ALA A 502 20.09 8.32 -1.13
C ALA A 502 18.59 8.63 -1.21
N SER A 503 18.03 8.76 -2.41
CA SER A 503 16.59 8.93 -2.61
C SER A 503 15.75 7.68 -2.31
N GLY A 504 16.36 6.55 -1.96
CA GLY A 504 15.66 5.29 -1.65
C GLY A 504 14.97 4.60 -2.84
N LEU A 505 15.05 5.20 -4.04
CA LEU A 505 14.40 4.70 -5.27
C LEU A 505 15.09 3.46 -5.85
N VAL A 506 16.42 3.35 -5.71
CA VAL A 506 17.20 2.23 -6.23
C VAL A 506 18.17 1.73 -5.15
N SER A 507 18.23 0.42 -4.94
CA SER A 507 19.18 -0.18 -3.99
C SER A 507 20.62 -0.15 -4.51
N ALA A 508 21.60 -0.17 -3.60
CA ALA A 508 23.01 -0.26 -3.97
C ALA A 508 23.32 -1.49 -4.83
N ALA A 509 22.72 -2.64 -4.52
CA ALA A 509 22.88 -3.89 -5.28
C ALA A 509 22.38 -3.76 -6.73
N GLN A 510 21.22 -3.13 -6.96
CA GLN A 510 20.72 -2.85 -8.30
C GLN A 510 21.64 -1.89 -9.08
N ILE A 511 22.18 -0.86 -8.42
CA ILE A 511 23.14 0.06 -9.02
C ILE A 511 24.41 -0.69 -9.44
N GLU A 512 25.00 -1.49 -8.56
CA GLU A 512 26.20 -2.29 -8.87
C GLU A 512 25.94 -3.32 -9.98
N GLN A 513 24.78 -3.98 -9.98
CA GLN A 513 24.40 -4.96 -10.99
C GLN A 513 24.31 -4.30 -12.38
N ILE A 514 23.67 -3.14 -12.49
CA ILE A 514 23.58 -2.41 -13.76
C ILE A 514 24.93 -1.83 -14.17
N GLN A 515 25.74 -1.30 -13.23
CA GLN A 515 27.09 -0.78 -13.52
C GLN A 515 28.02 -1.86 -14.09
N LYS A 516 27.95 -3.12 -13.62
CA LYS A 516 28.74 -4.25 -14.16
C LYS A 516 28.45 -4.59 -15.62
N HIS A 517 27.31 -4.15 -16.16
CA HIS A 517 26.89 -4.38 -17.54
C HIS A 517 26.76 -3.09 -18.37
N LEU A 518 27.15 -1.94 -17.82
CA LEU A 518 27.05 -0.65 -18.47
C LEU A 518 28.20 -0.48 -19.49
N PRO A 519 27.93 -0.21 -20.78
CA PRO A 519 29.00 0.03 -21.75
C PRO A 519 29.79 1.30 -21.39
N PRO A 520 31.08 1.40 -21.76
CA PRO A 520 31.90 2.57 -21.45
C PRO A 520 31.29 3.83 -22.07
N GLY A 521 30.94 4.81 -21.22
CA GLY A 521 30.24 6.04 -21.62
C GLY A 521 28.71 5.96 -21.60
N GLY A 522 28.11 4.81 -21.28
CA GLY A 522 26.66 4.68 -21.13
C GLY A 522 26.09 5.41 -19.90
N SER A 523 24.84 5.86 -19.99
CA SER A 523 24.15 6.49 -18.86
C SER A 523 23.54 5.44 -17.92
N LEU A 524 23.90 5.53 -16.63
CA LEU A 524 23.30 4.71 -15.57
C LEU A 524 21.78 4.93 -15.47
N CYS A 525 21.31 6.17 -15.65
CA CYS A 525 19.89 6.49 -15.65
C CYS A 525 19.16 5.80 -16.81
N GLN A 526 19.73 5.86 -18.01
CA GLN A 526 19.15 5.21 -19.19
C GLN A 526 19.09 3.68 -19.02
N ALA A 527 20.15 3.07 -18.49
CA ALA A 527 20.19 1.62 -18.25
C ALA A 527 19.20 1.17 -17.16
N LEU A 528 19.05 1.95 -16.06
CA LEU A 528 18.03 1.68 -15.03
C LEU A 528 16.59 1.81 -15.56
N ALA A 529 16.35 2.74 -16.49
CA ALA A 529 15.06 2.85 -17.18
C ALA A 529 14.80 1.72 -18.18
N GLN A 530 15.83 1.28 -18.92
CA GLN A 530 15.75 0.13 -19.83
C GLN A 530 15.52 -1.19 -19.08
N ALA A 531 16.07 -1.33 -17.88
CA ALA A 531 15.84 -2.47 -16.98
C ALA A 531 14.46 -2.42 -16.27
N GLY A 532 13.65 -1.39 -16.48
CA GLY A 532 12.36 -1.21 -15.80
C GLY A 532 12.44 -0.86 -14.31
N ILE A 533 13.65 -0.62 -13.78
CA ILE A 533 13.89 -0.31 -12.35
C ILE A 533 13.48 1.13 -12.02
N LEU A 534 13.59 2.05 -12.99
CA LEU A 534 13.13 3.43 -12.88
C LEU A 534 12.13 3.77 -13.99
N ARG A 535 11.15 4.64 -13.69
CA ARG A 535 10.35 5.31 -14.73
C ARG A 535 11.27 6.21 -15.56
N ARG A 536 11.04 6.28 -16.88
CA ARG A 536 11.86 7.09 -17.81
C ARG A 536 11.91 8.58 -17.42
N ALA A 537 10.82 9.14 -16.89
CA ALA A 537 10.80 10.51 -16.37
C ALA A 537 11.76 10.69 -15.18
N THR A 538 11.76 9.76 -14.23
CA THR A 538 12.65 9.77 -13.06
C THR A 538 14.12 9.70 -13.47
N ALA A 539 14.45 8.79 -14.40
CA ALA A 539 15.80 8.67 -14.95
C ALA A 539 16.28 9.99 -15.59
N LEU A 540 15.45 10.59 -16.46
CA LEU A 540 15.77 11.88 -17.11
C LEU A 540 15.87 13.05 -16.12
N TYR A 541 15.06 13.06 -15.06
CA TYR A 541 15.15 14.06 -13.98
C TYR A 541 16.50 13.96 -13.26
N PHE A 542 16.85 12.77 -12.76
CA PHE A 542 18.13 12.58 -12.05
C PHE A 542 19.35 12.84 -12.94
N GLU A 543 19.26 12.54 -14.24
CA GLU A 543 20.28 12.87 -15.23
C GLU A 543 20.40 14.38 -15.50
N ARG A 544 19.28 15.10 -15.69
CA ARG A 544 19.28 16.56 -15.95
C ARG A 544 19.72 17.39 -14.73
N HIS A 545 19.41 16.92 -13.53
CA HIS A 545 19.68 17.65 -12.29
C HIS A 545 21.01 17.24 -11.62
N PHE A 546 21.41 15.96 -11.68
CA PHE A 546 22.61 15.44 -10.99
C PHE A 546 23.62 14.73 -11.92
N GLY A 547 23.32 14.53 -13.21
CA GLY A 547 24.18 13.89 -14.22
C GLY A 547 25.34 14.77 -14.72
N GLY A 548 26.11 15.33 -13.80
CA GLY A 548 27.11 16.35 -14.10
C GLY A 548 28.29 15.85 -14.95
N GLN A 549 28.36 16.30 -16.21
CA GLN A 549 29.65 16.39 -16.94
C GLN A 549 30.37 17.74 -16.71
N LYS A 550 29.72 18.72 -16.07
CA LYS A 550 30.37 19.94 -15.55
C LYS A 550 29.76 20.31 -14.19
N PRO A 551 30.56 20.81 -13.23
CA PRO A 551 30.01 21.41 -12.01
C PRO A 551 29.23 22.68 -12.39
N ARG A 552 27.92 22.70 -12.10
CA ARG A 552 27.16 23.96 -12.09
C ARG A 552 27.68 24.84 -10.95
N ARG A 553 27.60 26.16 -11.11
CA ARG A 553 27.85 27.11 -10.03
C ARG A 553 26.83 26.92 -8.91
N PRO A 554 27.12 27.30 -7.66
CA PRO A 554 26.15 27.18 -6.58
C PRO A 554 24.87 27.97 -6.92
N LEU A 555 23.71 27.40 -6.58
CA LEU A 555 22.35 27.91 -6.89
C LEU A 555 21.99 29.25 -6.19
N ARG A 556 23.01 29.98 -5.72
CA ARG A 556 22.95 31.27 -5.01
C ARG A 556 23.55 32.41 -5.85
N GLU A 557 23.95 32.11 -7.10
CA GLU A 557 24.39 33.07 -8.13
C GLU A 557 23.41 33.15 -9.32
N GLU A 558 22.33 32.33 -9.32
CA GLU A 558 21.29 32.27 -10.36
C GLU A 558 19.89 32.64 -9.81
N LEU A 559 19.84 33.18 -8.59
CA LEU A 559 18.67 33.74 -7.88
C LEU A 559 19.08 35.05 -7.19
#